data_AF-A0A848J387-F1
#
_entry.id   AF-A0A848J387-F1
#
_cell.length_a   1.000
_cell.length_b   1.000
_cell.length_c   1.000
_cell.angle_alpha   90.00
_cell.angle_beta   90.00
_cell.angle_gamma   90.00
#
_symmetry.space_group_name_H-M   'P 1'
#
loop_
_entity.id
_entity.type
_entity.pdbx_description
1 polymer ?
#
loop_
_entity_poly.entity_id
_entity_poly.type
_entity_poly.pdbx_seq_one_letter_code
_entity_poly.pdbx_strand_id
1 'polypeptide(L)'
;MSWEANRIYTKPTPELIDYLKTIDGFKDELFLVDNLEGIRFDWTRSFMLSDEPNENSYRKHTLPEGGLLVIKPEVYKIGYDKDYDTNEFWNKYKEYPNDKWGFIDSVSSIKMNLNLDLTENQLKLLSFIKSLNEKFSVPFLYYYCVMWGGDIEEEYAIVFNEGIKVYHYDYESKKDLEITNDGKTELNSTVLQTSFKYLDLELPTWFFALHEGSFDWKKYHLKENKISI
;
A
#
# COMPACT_ATOMS: atom_id res chain seq x y z
N MET A 1 0.04 -13.62 15.12
CA MET A 1 0.14 -12.14 15.16
C MET A 1 -0.78 -11.60 14.09
N SER A 2 -1.51 -10.52 14.37
CA SER A 2 -2.42 -9.91 13.40
C SER A 2 -1.76 -8.67 12.82
N TRP A 3 -1.94 -8.47 11.52
CA TRP A 3 -1.20 -7.44 10.79
C TRP A 3 -2.00 -6.96 9.57
N GLU A 4 -1.89 -5.67 9.22
CA GLU A 4 -2.54 -5.07 8.07
C GLU A 4 -1.57 -4.15 7.32
N ALA A 5 -1.56 -4.27 5.99
CA ALA A 5 -1.06 -3.24 5.09
C ALA A 5 -2.19 -2.73 4.20
N ASN A 6 -2.48 -1.44 4.29
CA ASN A 6 -3.35 -0.73 3.36
C ASN A 6 -2.61 0.53 2.90
N ARG A 7 -2.04 0.49 1.70
CA ARG A 7 -1.06 1.47 1.21
C ARG A 7 -1.21 1.71 -0.28
N ILE A 8 -0.95 2.95 -0.68
CA ILE A 8 -0.74 3.31 -2.09
C ILE A 8 0.74 3.55 -2.30
N TYR A 9 1.32 2.95 -3.33
CA TYR A 9 2.70 3.10 -3.72
C TYR A 9 2.78 3.65 -5.14
N THR A 10 3.74 4.54 -5.39
CA THR A 10 4.03 5.05 -6.73
C THR A 10 5.49 5.50 -6.82
N LYS A 11 5.94 5.76 -8.05
CA LYS A 11 7.26 6.34 -8.30
C LYS A 11 7.24 7.84 -7.95
N PRO A 12 8.22 8.35 -7.20
CA PRO A 12 8.25 9.76 -6.84
C PRO A 12 8.63 10.62 -8.05
N THR A 13 7.81 11.60 -8.39
CA THR A 13 8.18 12.71 -9.30
C THR A 13 7.89 14.05 -8.62
N PRO A 14 8.68 15.11 -8.91
CA PRO A 14 8.45 16.43 -8.32
C PRO A 14 7.03 16.94 -8.57
N GLU A 15 6.58 16.84 -9.82
CA GLU A 15 5.26 17.31 -10.28
C GLU A 15 4.12 16.59 -9.56
N LEU A 16 4.23 15.27 -9.37
CA LEU A 16 3.24 14.49 -8.63
C LEU A 16 3.25 14.86 -7.15
N ILE A 17 4.43 14.92 -6.52
CA ILE A 17 4.54 15.24 -5.09
C ILE A 17 3.95 16.61 -4.80
N ASP A 18 4.29 17.62 -5.61
CA ASP A 18 3.78 18.97 -5.45
C ASP A 18 2.26 19.01 -5.62
N TYR A 19 1.72 18.29 -6.61
CA TYR A 19 0.26 18.18 -6.77
C TYR A 19 -0.41 17.50 -5.58
N LEU A 20 0.12 16.37 -5.10
CA LEU A 20 -0.46 15.63 -3.98
C LEU A 20 -0.44 16.45 -2.67
N LYS A 21 0.56 17.31 -2.48
CA LYS A 21 0.61 18.25 -1.35
C LYS A 21 -0.49 19.31 -1.39
N THR A 22 -1.06 19.61 -2.56
CA THR A 22 -2.20 20.54 -2.68
C THR A 22 -3.54 19.91 -2.26
N ILE A 23 -3.58 18.59 -2.07
CA ILE A 23 -4.80 17.87 -1.72
C ILE A 23 -4.89 17.74 -0.20
N ASP A 24 -5.88 18.41 0.38
CA ASP A 24 -6.24 18.22 1.78
C ASP A 24 -6.61 16.74 2.03
N GLY A 25 -5.99 16.15 3.06
CA GLY A 25 -6.08 14.72 3.35
C GLY A 25 -4.84 13.91 2.94
N PHE A 26 -4.16 14.31 1.87
CA PHE A 26 -2.92 13.67 1.45
C PHE A 26 -1.66 14.31 2.03
N LYS A 27 -1.62 15.63 2.17
CA LYS A 27 -0.40 16.33 2.62
C LYS A 27 0.23 15.75 3.90
N ASP A 28 -0.59 15.26 4.82
CA ASP A 28 -0.16 14.68 6.08
C ASP A 28 0.11 13.16 6.02
N GLU A 29 -0.08 12.53 4.86
CA GLU A 29 0.04 11.09 4.64
C GLU A 29 0.99 10.73 3.49
N LEU A 30 1.79 11.69 3.04
CA LEU A 30 2.79 11.50 1.99
C LEU A 30 4.16 11.22 2.59
N PHE A 31 4.75 10.09 2.19
CA PHE A 31 6.05 9.64 2.67
C PHE A 31 6.95 9.30 1.48
N LEU A 32 8.14 9.91 1.41
CA LEU A 32 9.16 9.55 0.43
C LEU A 32 10.18 8.63 1.09
N VAL A 33 10.10 7.35 0.80
CA VAL A 33 11.01 6.34 1.36
C VAL A 33 12.14 6.09 0.38
N ASP A 34 13.30 6.66 0.67
CA ASP A 34 14.52 6.63 -0.16
C ASP A 34 15.60 5.66 0.37
N ASN A 35 15.40 5.10 1.56
CA ASN A 35 16.23 4.07 2.17
C ASN A 35 15.40 3.27 3.19
N LEU A 36 15.97 2.19 3.72
CA LEU A 36 15.31 1.29 4.67
C LEU A 36 15.73 1.51 6.13
N GLU A 37 16.43 2.60 6.44
CA GLU A 37 16.91 2.88 7.81
C GLU A 37 15.79 3.09 8.85
N GLY A 38 14.55 3.28 8.41
CA GLY A 38 13.38 3.36 9.29
C GLY A 38 12.95 2.03 9.88
N ILE A 39 13.50 0.89 9.46
CA ILE A 39 13.24 -0.41 10.09
C ILE A 39 13.64 -0.33 11.57
N ARG A 40 12.74 -0.66 12.49
CA ARG A 40 13.03 -0.61 13.94
C ARG A 40 13.17 -1.98 14.59
N PHE A 41 12.54 -3.02 14.04
CA PHE A 41 12.63 -4.34 14.63
C PHE A 41 14.00 -4.97 14.37
N ASP A 42 14.73 -5.31 15.43
CA ASP A 42 16.11 -5.79 15.33
C ASP A 42 16.27 -7.00 14.42
N TRP A 43 15.29 -7.93 14.44
CA TRP A 43 15.27 -9.07 13.55
C TRP A 43 15.31 -8.65 12.08
N THR A 44 14.46 -7.70 11.67
CA THR A 44 14.46 -7.18 10.30
C THR A 44 15.73 -6.39 9.99
N ARG A 45 16.18 -5.52 10.91
CA ARG A 45 17.41 -4.73 10.73
C ARG A 45 18.62 -5.64 10.48
N SER A 46 18.69 -6.75 11.19
CA SER A 46 19.83 -7.68 11.16
C SER A 46 20.13 -8.27 9.78
N PHE A 47 19.12 -8.40 8.89
CA PHE A 47 19.34 -8.90 7.53
C PHE A 47 19.08 -7.86 6.44
N MET A 48 18.26 -6.83 6.69
CA MET A 48 18.00 -5.78 5.71
C MET A 48 19.12 -4.75 5.63
N LEU A 49 19.71 -4.39 6.77
CA LEU A 49 20.70 -3.29 6.88
C LEU A 49 22.12 -3.79 7.17
N SER A 50 22.28 -5.09 7.44
CA SER A 50 23.60 -5.69 7.62
C SER A 50 24.21 -6.11 6.28
N ASP A 51 25.54 -6.00 6.19
CA ASP A 51 26.34 -6.59 5.12
C ASP A 51 26.75 -8.04 5.44
N GLU A 52 26.64 -8.47 6.69
CA GLU A 52 26.91 -9.84 7.10
C GLU A 52 25.72 -10.76 6.76
N PRO A 53 25.93 -11.82 5.95
CA PRO A 53 24.88 -12.76 5.63
C PRO A 53 24.40 -13.53 6.88
N ASN A 54 23.10 -13.75 6.98
CA ASN A 54 22.47 -14.61 7.97
C ASN A 54 21.35 -15.45 7.33
N GLU A 55 20.70 -16.28 8.14
CA GLU A 55 19.64 -17.19 7.67
C GLU A 55 18.47 -16.48 6.98
N ASN A 56 18.25 -15.19 7.23
CA ASN A 56 17.17 -14.37 6.66
C ASN A 56 17.63 -13.47 5.51
N SER A 57 18.92 -13.48 5.13
CA SER A 57 19.44 -12.63 4.04
C SER A 57 18.80 -12.90 2.68
N TYR A 58 18.19 -14.07 2.46
CA TYR A 58 17.40 -14.34 1.24
C TYR A 58 16.15 -13.45 1.10
N ARG A 59 15.73 -12.77 2.18
CA ARG A 59 14.61 -11.81 2.19
C ARG A 59 15.04 -10.39 1.85
N LYS A 60 16.35 -10.12 1.82
CA LYS A 60 16.91 -8.78 1.60
C LYS A 60 16.49 -8.26 0.23
N HIS A 61 15.87 -7.08 0.20
CA HIS A 61 15.46 -6.38 -1.00
C HIS A 61 15.94 -4.92 -0.94
N THR A 62 15.90 -4.24 -2.08
CA THR A 62 16.25 -2.81 -2.21
C THR A 62 15.00 -1.96 -2.34
N LEU A 63 15.19 -0.69 -2.67
CA LEU A 63 14.16 0.21 -3.18
C LEU A 63 14.50 0.55 -4.64
N PRO A 64 13.51 0.92 -5.47
CA PRO A 64 13.77 1.42 -6.81
C PRO A 64 14.57 2.74 -6.76
N GLU A 65 15.13 3.13 -7.91
CA GLU A 65 15.83 4.41 -8.04
C GLU A 65 14.90 5.58 -7.68
N GLY A 66 15.41 6.52 -6.88
CA GLY A 66 14.60 7.63 -6.34
C GLY A 66 13.68 7.25 -5.17
N GLY A 67 13.59 5.97 -4.80
CA GLY A 67 12.76 5.49 -3.70
C GLY A 67 11.29 5.28 -4.08
N LEU A 68 10.44 5.17 -3.06
CA LEU A 68 9.00 5.00 -3.22
C LEU A 68 8.26 6.18 -2.59
N LEU A 69 7.29 6.73 -3.31
CA LEU A 69 6.28 7.59 -2.72
C LEU A 69 5.16 6.70 -2.17
N VAL A 70 4.95 6.78 -0.86
CA VAL A 70 3.93 6.01 -0.14
C VAL A 70 2.86 6.96 0.35
N ILE A 71 1.60 6.60 0.10
CA ILE A 71 0.42 7.25 0.65
C ILE A 71 -0.28 6.28 1.58
N LYS A 72 -0.66 6.75 2.77
CA LYS A 72 -1.44 5.94 3.73
C LYS A 72 -2.93 6.29 3.64
N PRO A 73 -3.72 5.49 2.90
CA PRO A 73 -5.11 5.80 2.62
C PRO A 73 -6.03 5.69 3.83
N GLU A 74 -5.68 4.96 4.90
CA GLU A 74 -6.56 4.65 6.07
C GLU A 74 -8.07 4.90 5.84
N VAL A 75 -8.67 4.01 5.05
CA VAL A 75 -10.12 3.87 4.91
C VAL A 75 -10.53 2.79 5.90
N TYR A 76 -11.08 3.18 7.05
CA TYR A 76 -11.49 2.23 8.07
C TYR A 76 -12.71 1.43 7.61
N LYS A 77 -12.58 0.10 7.49
CA LYS A 77 -13.69 -0.85 7.58
C LYS A 77 -13.15 -2.26 7.85
N ILE A 78 -13.37 -2.79 9.06
CA ILE A 78 -13.42 -4.24 9.31
C ILE A 78 -14.66 -4.54 10.15
N GLY A 79 -15.53 -5.40 9.60
CA GLY A 79 -16.88 -5.67 10.07
C GLY A 79 -17.01 -6.73 11.17
N TYR A 80 -16.00 -6.91 12.04
CA TYR A 80 -15.99 -8.05 12.98
C TYR A 80 -15.71 -7.76 14.46
N ASP A 81 -15.66 -6.49 14.89
CA ASP A 81 -15.65 -6.20 16.33
C ASP A 81 -17.07 -5.89 16.82
N LYS A 82 -17.74 -6.89 17.40
CA LYS A 82 -19.01 -6.69 18.13
C LYS A 82 -18.85 -5.80 19.38
N ASP A 83 -17.62 -5.45 19.74
CA ASP A 83 -17.23 -4.64 20.90
C ASP A 83 -16.48 -3.33 20.51
N TYR A 84 -16.70 -2.82 19.29
CA TYR A 84 -16.04 -1.60 18.78
C TYR A 84 -16.22 -0.37 19.68
N ASP A 85 -17.37 -0.23 20.34
CA ASP A 85 -17.64 0.93 21.20
C ASP A 85 -17.02 0.82 22.60
N THR A 86 -16.59 -0.37 23.03
CA THR A 86 -16.12 -0.62 24.40
C THR A 86 -14.60 -0.73 24.51
N ASN A 87 -13.89 -0.86 23.39
CA ASN A 87 -12.42 -0.98 23.39
C ASN A 87 -11.74 0.40 23.45
N GLU A 88 -11.03 0.68 24.55
CA GLU A 88 -10.32 1.93 24.80
C GLU A 88 -9.22 2.23 23.76
N PHE A 89 -8.58 1.20 23.21
CA PHE A 89 -7.60 1.35 22.12
C PHE A 89 -8.25 1.88 20.84
N TRP A 90 -9.42 1.34 20.46
CA TRP A 90 -10.16 1.77 19.27
C TRP A 90 -10.81 3.14 19.47
N ASN A 91 -11.35 3.44 20.66
CA ASN A 91 -11.91 4.76 20.97
C ASN A 91 -10.87 5.88 20.88
N LYS A 92 -9.61 5.60 21.22
CA LYS A 92 -8.50 6.55 21.04
C LYS A 92 -8.12 6.79 19.57
N TYR A 93 -8.39 5.83 18.68
CA TYR A 93 -8.21 5.96 17.23
C TYR A 93 -9.43 6.56 16.51
N LYS A 94 -10.63 6.42 17.10
CA LYS A 94 -11.91 6.97 16.63
C LYS A 94 -11.95 8.51 16.63
N GLU A 95 -11.07 9.16 17.40
CA GLU A 95 -10.94 10.62 17.49
C GLU A 95 -10.22 11.25 16.27
N TYR A 96 -9.71 10.46 15.33
CA TYR A 96 -9.31 11.01 14.02
C TYR A 96 -10.57 11.45 13.27
N PRO A 97 -10.72 12.75 12.95
CA PRO A 97 -11.92 13.23 12.28
C PRO A 97 -12.08 12.52 10.93
N ASN A 98 -13.29 12.02 10.72
CA ASN A 98 -13.70 11.22 9.55
C ASN A 98 -13.78 12.06 8.25
N ASP A 99 -13.12 13.22 8.21
CA ASP A 99 -13.07 14.19 7.11
C ASP A 99 -11.77 14.10 6.30
N LYS A 100 -10.84 13.20 6.67
CA LYS A 100 -9.55 12.94 5.99
C LYS A 100 -9.70 12.79 4.46
N TRP A 101 -10.83 12.27 4.00
CA TRP A 101 -11.13 12.04 2.59
C TRP A 101 -12.30 12.87 2.08
N GLY A 102 -12.63 14.02 2.69
CA GLY A 102 -13.74 14.86 2.23
C GLY A 102 -13.64 15.24 0.75
N PHE A 103 -12.43 15.24 0.17
CA PHE A 103 -12.25 15.45 -1.27
C PHE A 103 -12.82 14.30 -2.13
N ILE A 104 -12.84 13.06 -1.62
CA ILE A 104 -13.35 11.88 -2.33
C ILE A 104 -14.85 12.00 -2.62
N ASP A 105 -15.61 12.73 -1.81
CA ASP A 105 -17.04 12.98 -2.05
C ASP A 105 -17.30 13.73 -3.35
N SER A 106 -16.33 14.55 -3.79
CA SER A 106 -16.39 15.26 -5.07
C SER A 106 -15.94 14.41 -6.27
N VAL A 107 -15.34 13.24 -6.03
CA VAL A 107 -14.87 12.34 -7.08
C VAL A 107 -16.02 11.48 -7.59
N SER A 108 -16.33 11.60 -8.88
CA SER A 108 -17.24 10.67 -9.55
C SER A 108 -16.63 9.27 -9.59
N SER A 109 -17.33 8.27 -9.06
CA SER A 109 -16.90 6.88 -9.18
C SER A 109 -16.97 6.45 -10.65
N ILE A 110 -15.85 5.94 -11.17
CA ILE A 110 -15.82 5.27 -12.46
C ILE A 110 -16.25 3.83 -12.20
N LYS A 111 -17.15 3.31 -13.04
CA LYS A 111 -17.52 1.89 -12.97
C LYS A 111 -16.31 1.05 -13.38
N MET A 112 -15.57 0.57 -12.38
CA MET A 112 -14.48 -0.38 -12.56
C MET A 112 -15.01 -1.78 -12.25
N ASN A 113 -14.90 -2.70 -13.21
CA ASN A 113 -15.22 -4.10 -12.96
C ASN A 113 -13.99 -4.80 -12.38
N LEU A 114 -13.85 -4.75 -11.05
CA LEU A 114 -12.67 -5.29 -10.36
C LEU A 114 -12.89 -6.71 -9.84
N ASN A 115 -14.13 -7.22 -9.83
CA ASN A 115 -14.52 -8.49 -9.22
C ASN A 115 -14.03 -8.65 -7.77
N LEU A 116 -13.97 -7.54 -7.02
CA LEU A 116 -13.63 -7.46 -5.60
C LEU A 116 -14.81 -6.82 -4.85
N ASP A 117 -15.03 -7.21 -3.60
CA ASP A 117 -16.04 -6.61 -2.74
C ASP A 117 -15.53 -5.28 -2.15
N LEU A 118 -15.68 -4.20 -2.92
CA LEU A 118 -15.20 -2.87 -2.57
C LEU A 118 -16.35 -1.93 -2.24
N THR A 119 -16.16 -1.14 -1.19
CA THR A 119 -17.07 -0.05 -0.82
C THR A 119 -17.06 1.07 -1.86
N GLU A 120 -18.11 1.89 -1.87
CA GLU A 120 -18.20 3.07 -2.75
C GLU A 120 -17.01 4.02 -2.55
N ASN A 121 -16.57 4.25 -1.31
CA ASN A 121 -15.42 5.12 -1.01
C ASN A 121 -14.11 4.54 -1.55
N GLN A 122 -13.91 3.22 -1.47
CA GLN A 122 -12.76 2.56 -2.10
C GLN A 122 -12.81 2.72 -3.62
N LEU A 123 -13.98 2.56 -4.25
CA LEU A 123 -14.12 2.77 -5.70
C LEU A 123 -13.85 4.23 -6.11
N LYS A 124 -14.26 5.21 -5.31
CA LYS A 124 -13.95 6.62 -5.55
C LYS A 124 -12.45 6.90 -5.37
N LEU A 125 -11.81 6.37 -4.33
CA LEU A 125 -10.35 6.45 -4.15
C LEU A 125 -9.61 5.86 -5.35
N LEU A 126 -9.99 4.66 -5.79
CA LEU A 126 -9.39 4.00 -6.96
C LEU A 126 -9.62 4.78 -8.25
N SER A 127 -10.80 5.40 -8.42
CA SER A 127 -11.08 6.27 -9.57
C SER A 127 -10.18 7.50 -9.56
N PHE A 128 -9.94 8.05 -8.37
CA PHE A 128 -9.03 9.17 -8.19
C PHE A 128 -7.57 8.75 -8.46
N ILE A 129 -7.10 7.60 -7.97
CA ILE A 129 -5.76 7.05 -8.27
C ILE A 129 -5.59 6.83 -9.79
N LYS A 130 -6.61 6.31 -10.47
CA LYS A 130 -6.62 6.20 -11.93
C LYS A 130 -6.41 7.56 -12.59
N SER A 131 -7.11 8.59 -12.13
CA SER A 131 -6.94 9.95 -12.67
C SER A 131 -5.53 10.51 -12.46
N LEU A 132 -4.87 10.16 -11.35
CA LEU A 132 -3.46 10.51 -11.11
C LEU A 132 -2.54 9.78 -12.09
N ASN A 133 -2.74 8.47 -12.30
CA ASN A 133 -1.98 7.71 -13.28
C ASN A 133 -2.11 8.31 -14.70
N GLU A 134 -3.33 8.66 -15.11
CA GLU A 134 -3.59 9.28 -16.42
C GLU A 134 -2.93 10.67 -16.55
N LYS A 135 -2.97 11.47 -15.47
CA LYS A 135 -2.43 12.83 -15.46
C LYS A 135 -0.91 12.88 -15.46
N PHE A 136 -0.25 12.02 -14.68
CA PHE A 136 1.19 12.06 -14.45
C PHE A 136 1.96 10.99 -15.20
N SER A 137 1.26 10.03 -15.84
CA SER A 137 1.86 8.90 -16.57
C SER A 137 2.87 8.11 -15.72
N VAL A 138 2.60 8.00 -14.41
CA VAL A 138 3.39 7.18 -13.48
C VAL A 138 2.55 6.05 -12.90
N PRO A 139 3.13 4.86 -12.68
CA PRO A 139 2.39 3.72 -12.17
C PRO A 139 1.94 3.95 -10.72
N PHE A 140 0.72 3.54 -10.40
CA PHE A 140 0.23 3.48 -9.02
C PHE A 140 -0.15 2.05 -8.65
N LEU A 141 0.14 1.68 -7.41
CA LEU A 141 -0.21 0.39 -6.81
C LEU A 141 -1.01 0.67 -5.54
N TYR A 142 -2.28 0.27 -5.51
CA TYR A 142 -3.03 0.12 -4.26
C TYR A 142 -2.85 -1.31 -3.76
N TYR A 143 -2.23 -1.48 -2.60
CA TYR A 143 -1.99 -2.78 -1.99
C TYR A 143 -2.76 -2.89 -0.66
N TYR A 144 -3.49 -3.98 -0.51
CA TYR A 144 -4.22 -4.33 0.69
C TYR A 144 -3.90 -5.76 1.10
N CYS A 145 -3.54 -5.96 2.36
CA CYS A 145 -3.35 -7.27 2.95
C CYS A 145 -3.71 -7.25 4.43
N VAL A 146 -4.48 -8.24 4.87
CA VAL A 146 -4.78 -8.52 6.27
C VAL A 146 -4.36 -9.94 6.59
N MET A 147 -3.62 -10.08 7.68
CA MET A 147 -3.19 -11.36 8.21
C MET A 147 -3.72 -11.56 9.63
N TRP A 148 -4.13 -12.78 9.94
CA TRP A 148 -4.53 -13.22 11.27
C TRP A 148 -3.77 -14.48 11.66
N GLY A 149 -3.25 -14.53 12.89
CA GLY A 149 -2.52 -15.71 13.35
C GLY A 149 -1.19 -15.99 12.61
N GLY A 150 -0.83 -15.20 11.59
CA GLY A 150 0.29 -15.48 10.69
C GLY A 150 -0.13 -15.98 9.31
N ASP A 151 -1.43 -16.20 9.09
CA ASP A 151 -2.01 -16.56 7.79
C ASP A 151 -2.64 -15.33 7.13
N ILE A 152 -2.61 -15.30 5.79
CA ILE A 152 -3.29 -14.28 4.99
C ILE A 152 -4.79 -14.57 5.03
N GLU A 153 -5.59 -13.61 5.47
CA GLU A 153 -7.05 -13.67 5.43
C GLU A 153 -7.58 -13.06 4.13
N GLU A 154 -7.00 -11.93 3.74
CA GLU A 154 -7.35 -11.22 2.51
C GLU A 154 -6.10 -10.51 1.98
N GLU A 155 -5.79 -10.68 0.70
CA GLU A 155 -4.74 -9.92 0.03
C GLU A 155 -5.17 -9.62 -1.41
N TYR A 156 -5.04 -8.36 -1.80
CA TYR A 156 -5.20 -7.95 -3.19
C TYR A 156 -4.37 -6.72 -3.52
N ALA A 157 -4.08 -6.57 -4.79
CA ALA A 157 -3.37 -5.42 -5.34
C ALA A 157 -4.08 -4.92 -6.60
N ILE A 158 -4.19 -3.61 -6.75
CA ILE A 158 -4.73 -2.96 -7.94
C ILE A 158 -3.65 -2.04 -8.50
N VAL A 159 -3.19 -2.36 -9.71
CA VAL A 159 -2.13 -1.63 -10.41
C VAL A 159 -2.74 -0.79 -11.51
N PHE A 160 -2.41 0.50 -11.52
CA PHE A 160 -2.72 1.45 -12.58
C PHE A 160 -1.44 1.74 -13.36
N ASN A 161 -1.29 1.16 -14.55
CA ASN A 161 -0.14 1.34 -15.43
C ASN A 161 -0.54 1.03 -16.88
N GLU A 162 -0.85 2.06 -17.68
CA GLU A 162 -1.38 1.93 -19.05
C GLU A 162 -2.67 1.07 -19.16
N GLY A 163 -3.39 0.96 -18.04
CA GLY A 163 -4.50 0.05 -17.84
C GLY A 163 -4.69 -0.24 -16.35
N ILE A 164 -5.66 -1.09 -16.03
CA ILE A 164 -5.91 -1.55 -14.66
C ILE A 164 -5.66 -3.05 -14.62
N LYS A 165 -4.83 -3.48 -13.67
CA LYS A 165 -4.63 -4.90 -13.36
C LYS A 165 -5.00 -5.16 -11.92
N VAL A 166 -5.62 -6.30 -11.68
CA VAL A 166 -6.09 -6.69 -10.36
C VAL A 166 -5.50 -8.06 -10.03
N TYR A 167 -4.85 -8.11 -8.87
CA TYR A 167 -4.26 -9.32 -8.33
C TYR A 167 -4.93 -9.65 -7.01
N HIS A 168 -5.16 -10.92 -6.72
CA HIS A 168 -5.90 -11.37 -5.55
C HIS A 168 -5.38 -12.71 -5.06
N TYR A 169 -5.22 -12.84 -3.75
CA TYR A 169 -4.94 -14.11 -3.09
C TYR A 169 -6.23 -14.83 -2.76
N ASP A 170 -6.48 -15.97 -3.41
CA ASP A 170 -7.62 -16.82 -3.12
C ASP A 170 -7.36 -17.71 -1.91
N TYR A 171 -7.99 -17.36 -0.79
CA TYR A 171 -7.83 -18.07 0.49
C TYR A 171 -8.26 -19.54 0.44
N GLU A 172 -9.30 -19.88 -0.34
CA GLU A 172 -9.83 -21.25 -0.40
C GLU A 172 -8.88 -22.17 -1.15
N SER A 173 -8.37 -21.70 -2.30
CA SER A 173 -7.46 -22.48 -3.14
C SER A 173 -5.99 -22.30 -2.77
N LYS A 174 -5.67 -21.33 -1.91
CA LYS A 174 -4.31 -20.91 -1.51
C LYS A 174 -3.45 -20.52 -2.70
N LYS A 175 -4.04 -19.79 -3.65
CA LYS A 175 -3.40 -19.39 -4.91
C LYS A 175 -3.38 -17.89 -5.10
N ASP A 176 -2.28 -17.38 -5.62
CA ASP A 176 -2.14 -16.02 -6.12
C ASP A 176 -2.67 -15.92 -7.56
N LEU A 177 -3.59 -15.00 -7.81
CA LEU A 177 -4.32 -14.91 -9.09
C LEU A 177 -4.25 -13.50 -9.68
N GLU A 178 -4.17 -13.40 -11.01
CA GLU A 178 -4.56 -12.22 -11.78
C GLU A 178 -6.02 -12.35 -12.19
N ILE A 179 -6.81 -11.30 -11.94
CA ILE A 179 -8.20 -11.20 -12.38
C ILE A 179 -8.23 -10.53 -13.75
N THR A 180 -8.74 -11.24 -14.74
CA THR A 180 -8.87 -10.77 -16.11
C THR A 180 -10.33 -10.74 -16.54
N ASN A 181 -10.62 -10.15 -17.70
CA ASN A 181 -11.97 -10.19 -18.28
C ASN A 181 -12.45 -11.62 -18.59
N ASP A 182 -11.50 -12.52 -18.87
CA ASP A 182 -11.77 -13.91 -19.26
C ASP A 182 -11.77 -14.88 -18.06
N GLY A 183 -11.52 -14.39 -16.85
CA GLY A 183 -11.56 -15.20 -15.62
C GLY A 183 -10.40 -14.91 -14.67
N LYS A 184 -9.81 -15.97 -14.10
CA LYS A 184 -8.69 -15.89 -13.17
C LYS A 184 -7.50 -16.69 -13.71
N THR A 185 -6.30 -16.13 -13.64
CA THR A 185 -5.06 -16.78 -14.07
C THR A 185 -4.11 -16.90 -12.89
N GLU A 186 -3.58 -18.10 -12.65
CA GLU A 186 -2.64 -18.35 -11.56
C GLU A 186 -1.28 -17.68 -11.82
N LEU A 187 -0.73 -17.06 -10.78
CA LEU A 187 0.54 -16.36 -10.81
C LEU A 187 1.69 -17.31 -10.48
N ASN A 188 2.87 -17.04 -11.05
CA ASN A 188 4.12 -17.75 -10.71
C ASN A 188 4.82 -17.17 -9.46
N SER A 189 4.28 -16.11 -8.89
CA SER A 189 4.80 -15.40 -7.71
C SER A 189 3.64 -14.78 -6.92
N THR A 190 3.89 -14.39 -5.68
CA THR A 190 2.84 -13.81 -4.83
C THR A 190 2.22 -12.54 -5.40
N VAL A 191 1.00 -12.19 -4.95
CA VAL A 191 0.35 -10.90 -5.27
C VAL A 191 1.28 -9.73 -4.97
N LEU A 192 1.93 -9.73 -3.79
CA LEU A 192 2.93 -8.73 -3.41
C LEU A 192 4.08 -8.66 -4.42
N GLN A 193 4.77 -9.76 -4.69
CA GLN A 193 5.92 -9.78 -5.59
C GLN A 193 5.54 -9.37 -7.03
N THR A 194 4.37 -9.80 -7.49
CA THR A 194 3.90 -9.52 -8.85
C THR A 194 3.54 -8.05 -9.02
N SER A 195 2.86 -7.46 -8.04
CA SER A 195 2.37 -6.08 -8.10
C SER A 195 3.48 -5.04 -7.96
N PHE A 196 4.51 -5.29 -7.15
CA PHE A 196 5.62 -4.34 -6.95
C PHE A 196 6.57 -4.22 -8.15
N LYS A 197 6.58 -5.19 -9.07
CA LYS A 197 7.36 -5.10 -10.32
C LYS A 197 6.99 -3.89 -11.17
N TYR A 198 5.75 -3.39 -11.09
CA TYR A 198 5.32 -2.19 -11.81
C TYR A 198 5.95 -0.89 -11.27
N LEU A 199 6.57 -0.96 -10.09
CA LEU A 199 7.31 0.15 -9.47
C LEU A 199 8.83 -0.08 -9.55
N ASP A 200 9.28 -0.95 -10.45
CA ASP A 200 10.68 -1.38 -10.58
C ASP A 200 11.27 -1.96 -9.28
N LEU A 201 10.42 -2.53 -8.43
CA LEU A 201 10.82 -3.15 -7.18
C LEU A 201 10.68 -4.68 -7.26
N GLU A 202 11.82 -5.37 -7.26
CA GLU A 202 11.88 -6.81 -7.18
C GLU A 202 11.95 -7.28 -5.72
N LEU A 203 10.92 -8.00 -5.29
CA LEU A 203 10.89 -8.63 -3.97
C LEU A 203 11.29 -10.11 -4.09
N PRO A 204 12.33 -10.57 -3.36
CA PRO A 204 12.81 -11.94 -3.45
C PRO A 204 11.84 -12.95 -2.81
N THR A 205 11.00 -12.48 -1.89
CA THR A 205 10.00 -13.28 -1.15
C THR A 205 8.72 -12.45 -0.97
N TRP A 206 7.73 -13.01 -0.27
CA TRP A 206 6.53 -12.29 0.17
C TRP A 206 6.77 -11.30 1.32
N PHE A 207 8.03 -11.06 1.70
CA PHE A 207 8.40 -10.08 2.70
C PHE A 207 8.69 -8.72 2.07
N PHE A 208 8.15 -7.65 2.66
CA PHE A 208 8.50 -6.28 2.32
C PHE A 208 8.76 -5.46 3.59
N ALA A 209 9.89 -4.78 3.69
CA ALA A 209 10.29 -4.09 4.91
C ALA A 209 9.35 -2.94 5.31
N LEU A 210 8.71 -2.27 4.35
CA LEU A 210 7.76 -1.18 4.66
C LEU A 210 6.44 -1.70 5.24
N HIS A 211 6.21 -3.02 5.14
CA HIS A 211 5.07 -3.68 5.75
C HIS A 211 5.33 -4.00 7.23
N GLU A 212 6.52 -3.81 7.77
CA GLU A 212 6.75 -3.98 9.20
C GLU A 212 5.96 -2.96 10.03
N GLY A 213 5.20 -3.44 11.02
CA GLY A 213 4.39 -2.59 11.89
C GLY A 213 5.19 -1.54 12.70
N SER A 214 6.50 -1.75 12.86
CA SER A 214 7.37 -0.85 13.63
C SER A 214 8.18 0.14 12.80
N PHE A 215 8.00 0.17 11.47
CA PHE A 215 8.73 1.06 10.57
C PHE A 215 8.54 2.55 10.93
N ASP A 216 9.64 3.32 10.98
CA ASP A 216 9.65 4.74 11.32
C ASP A 216 9.22 5.64 10.16
N TRP A 217 7.91 5.67 9.91
CA TRP A 217 7.32 6.50 8.88
C TRP A 217 7.60 8.00 9.05
N LYS A 218 7.74 8.48 10.29
CA LYS A 218 7.97 9.91 10.56
C LYS A 218 9.26 10.42 9.92
N LYS A 219 10.28 9.55 9.80
CA LYS A 219 11.55 9.87 9.14
C LYS A 219 11.39 10.28 7.67
N TYR A 220 10.40 9.72 6.99
CA TYR A 220 10.18 9.86 5.55
C TYR A 220 9.03 10.80 5.20
N HIS A 221 8.39 11.41 6.20
CA HIS A 221 7.23 12.26 6.01
C HIS A 221 7.60 13.54 5.24
N LEU A 222 6.88 13.82 4.17
CA LEU A 222 7.07 14.99 3.32
C LEU A 222 6.37 16.22 3.91
N LYS A 223 6.79 16.70 5.09
CA LYS A 223 6.35 18.02 5.57
C LYS A 223 6.85 19.13 4.65
N GLU A 224 6.11 20.24 4.60
CA GLU A 224 6.50 21.45 3.86
C GLU A 224 7.98 21.80 4.13
N ASN A 225 8.76 21.94 3.05
CA ASN A 225 10.17 22.38 2.99
C ASN A 225 11.31 21.35 3.08
N LYS A 226 11.20 20.15 2.50
CA LYS A 226 12.39 19.41 2.03
C LYS A 226 12.14 18.68 0.71
N ILE A 227 12.49 19.30 -0.40
CA ILE A 227 12.90 18.57 -1.60
C ILE A 227 14.16 19.26 -2.10
N SER A 228 15.30 18.64 -1.86
CA SER A 228 16.53 18.87 -2.63
C SER A 228 16.75 17.55 -3.35
N ILE A 229 16.39 17.51 -4.63
CA ILE A 229 16.75 16.41 -5.54
C ILE A 229 18.15 16.72 -6.08
#